data_AF-A0A508T8P0-F1
#
_entry.id   AF-A0A508T8P0-F1
#
_cell.length_a   1.000
_cell.length_b   1.000
_cell.length_c   1.000
_cell.angle_alpha   90.00
_cell.angle_beta   90.00
_cell.angle_gamma   90.00
#
_symmetry.space_group_name_H-M   'P 1'
#
loop_
_entity.id
_entity.type
_entity.pdbx_description
1 polymer ?
#
loop_
_entity_poly.entity_id
_entity_poly.type
_entity_poly.pdbx_seq_one_letter_code
_entity_poly.pdbx_strand_id
1 'polypeptide(L)'
;MWRHVISALLVCVVIGGGIAGYSAIREGQFYLAPVVLILMAMMLTALPLLICYAQSTSLQRQVEKLASLDDRTVSNTSHKIAFSNLNSIKPAIFDQYYALPMTTFAFVVMFCWMMTNAVYFKPEYFQVPNVILGGLAVIGKADPATIQSYQSGTFVAGCFGFIGAYIYINWRLLDRINNNDIYPISFYYYAARMLAAAIIAGIVRHITPQYGANVSVILLSFTIGFIPDIFITSIVRRASQVIKINSDQPDPVAEFVPRNSSLLMI
;
A
#
# COMPACT_ATOMS: atom_id res chain seq x y z
N MET A 1 16.39 -25.00 11.59
CA MET A 1 15.27 -25.93 11.38
C MET A 1 13.92 -25.21 11.23
N TRP A 2 13.50 -24.38 12.18
CA TRP A 2 12.18 -23.70 12.16
C TRP A 2 11.93 -22.79 10.94
N ARG A 3 12.97 -22.14 10.43
CA ARG A 3 12.88 -21.23 9.27
C ARG A 3 12.46 -21.95 7.99
N HIS A 4 13.00 -23.15 7.72
CA HIS A 4 12.64 -23.94 6.54
C HIS A 4 11.25 -24.55 6.66
N VAL A 5 10.83 -24.91 7.88
CA VAL A 5 9.50 -25.46 8.17
C VAL A 5 8.42 -24.42 7.92
N ILE A 6 8.61 -23.17 8.39
CA ILE A 6 7.64 -22.08 8.19
C ILE A 6 7.52 -21.72 6.71
N SER A 7 8.65 -21.61 5.99
CA SER A 7 8.63 -21.32 4.54
C SER A 7 7.98 -22.44 3.74
N ALA A 8 8.25 -23.71 4.08
CA ALA A 8 7.63 -24.86 3.42
C ALA A 8 6.12 -24.92 3.70
N LEU A 9 5.69 -24.67 4.94
CA LEU A 9 4.26 -24.57 5.30
C LEU A 9 3.56 -23.46 4.52
N LEU A 10 4.19 -22.29 4.42
CA LEU A 10 3.65 -21.17 3.64
C LEU A 10 3.48 -21.55 2.17
N VAL A 11 4.49 -22.17 1.56
CA VAL A 11 4.43 -22.63 0.16
C VAL A 11 3.37 -23.72 -0.02
N CYS A 12 3.25 -24.66 0.91
CA CYS A 12 2.21 -25.70 0.88
C CYS A 12 0.80 -25.12 1.01
N VAL A 13 0.58 -24.15 1.89
CA VAL A 13 -0.71 -23.45 2.03
C VAL A 13 -1.04 -22.65 0.77
N VAL A 14 -0.03 -22.01 0.17
CA VAL A 14 -0.16 -21.24 -1.07
C VAL A 14 -0.54 -22.15 -2.25
N ILE A 15 0.21 -23.23 -2.48
CA ILE A 15 -0.03 -24.15 -3.61
C ILE A 15 -1.30 -24.96 -3.38
N GLY A 16 -1.48 -25.51 -2.18
CA GLY A 16 -2.66 -26.29 -1.82
C GLY A 16 -3.93 -25.44 -1.89
N GLY A 17 -3.85 -24.19 -1.45
CA GLY A 17 -4.94 -23.24 -1.57
C GLY A 17 -5.30 -22.90 -3.01
N GLY A 18 -4.31 -22.67 -3.86
CA GLY A 18 -4.52 -22.41 -5.29
C GLY A 18 -5.16 -23.60 -6.02
N ILE A 19 -4.70 -24.83 -5.74
CA ILE A 19 -5.25 -26.05 -6.37
C ILE A 19 -6.69 -26.31 -5.90
N ALA A 20 -6.94 -26.24 -4.59
CA ALA A 20 -8.28 -26.42 -4.03
C ALA A 20 -9.25 -25.36 -4.55
N GLY A 21 -8.76 -24.13 -4.76
CA GLY A 21 -9.56 -23.06 -5.33
C GLY A 21 -9.88 -23.24 -6.81
N TYR A 22 -8.93 -23.76 -7.59
CA TYR A 22 -9.16 -24.08 -8.99
C TYR A 22 -10.17 -25.22 -9.17
N SER A 23 -10.07 -26.29 -8.37
CA SER A 23 -11.03 -27.41 -8.44
C SER A 23 -12.44 -26.98 -8.02
N ALA A 24 -12.53 -26.14 -6.98
CA ALA A 24 -13.78 -25.58 -6.50
C ALA A 24 -14.58 -24.80 -7.56
N ILE A 25 -13.88 -23.92 -8.28
CA ILE A 25 -14.49 -23.09 -9.34
C ILE A 25 -14.99 -23.98 -10.48
N ARG A 26 -14.26 -25.04 -10.81
CA ARG A 26 -14.63 -25.99 -11.87
C ARG A 26 -15.89 -26.79 -11.55
N GLU A 27 -16.16 -27.08 -10.28
CA GLU A 27 -17.29 -27.92 -9.85
C GLU A 27 -18.58 -27.13 -9.52
N GLY A 28 -18.59 -25.81 -9.69
CA GLY A 28 -19.79 -25.00 -9.47
C GLY A 28 -20.23 -24.89 -8.01
N GLN A 29 -19.35 -25.20 -7.06
CA GLN A 29 -19.66 -25.14 -5.63
C GLN A 29 -19.50 -23.71 -5.09
N PHE A 30 -20.61 -22.98 -4.99
CA PHE A 30 -20.64 -21.59 -4.49
C PHE A 30 -20.07 -21.40 -3.08
N TYR A 31 -20.06 -22.44 -2.24
CA TYR A 31 -19.50 -22.38 -0.87
C TYR A 31 -17.96 -22.39 -0.84
N LEU A 32 -17.31 -22.84 -1.91
CA LEU A 32 -15.85 -22.87 -1.96
C LEU A 32 -15.24 -21.53 -2.37
N ALA A 33 -16.00 -20.66 -3.05
CA ALA A 33 -15.50 -19.36 -3.50
C ALA A 33 -14.95 -18.46 -2.35
N PRO A 34 -15.61 -18.34 -1.18
CA PRO A 34 -15.04 -17.62 -0.03
C PRO A 34 -13.72 -18.23 0.45
N VAL A 35 -13.61 -19.57 0.43
CA VAL A 35 -12.39 -20.28 0.82
C VAL A 35 -11.26 -19.95 -0.14
N VAL A 36 -11.51 -19.99 -1.45
CA VAL A 36 -10.52 -19.60 -2.48
C VAL A 36 -9.99 -18.20 -2.25
N LEU A 37 -10.87 -17.25 -1.93
CA LEU A 37 -10.48 -15.85 -1.79
C LEU A 37 -9.75 -15.57 -0.49
N ILE A 38 -10.09 -16.26 0.59
CA ILE A 38 -9.29 -16.25 1.82
C ILE A 38 -7.89 -16.79 1.53
N LEU A 39 -7.78 -17.90 0.78
CA LEU A 39 -6.49 -18.46 0.37
C LEU A 39 -5.71 -17.47 -0.50
N MET A 40 -6.33 -16.85 -1.49
CA MET A 40 -5.70 -15.80 -2.31
C MET A 40 -5.24 -14.60 -1.47
N ALA A 41 -6.07 -14.14 -0.53
CA ALA A 41 -5.71 -13.05 0.38
C ALA A 41 -4.50 -13.43 1.26
N MET A 42 -4.44 -14.67 1.76
CA MET A 42 -3.28 -15.17 2.50
C MET A 42 -2.03 -15.24 1.62
N MET A 43 -2.15 -15.73 0.38
CA MET A 43 -1.04 -15.78 -0.59
C MET A 43 -0.46 -14.39 -0.86
N LEU A 44 -1.34 -13.42 -1.13
CA LEU A 44 -0.93 -12.05 -1.45
C LEU A 44 -0.42 -11.30 -0.21
N THR A 45 -0.87 -11.68 0.99
CA THR A 45 -0.30 -11.18 2.26
C THR A 45 1.09 -11.76 2.51
N ALA A 46 1.31 -13.03 2.17
CA ALA A 46 2.58 -13.70 2.37
C ALA A 46 3.70 -13.14 1.47
N LEU A 47 3.39 -12.75 0.24
CA LEU A 47 4.38 -12.30 -0.75
C LEU A 47 5.35 -11.21 -0.22
N PRO A 48 4.89 -10.06 0.30
CA PRO A 48 5.80 -9.02 0.81
C PRO A 48 6.62 -9.49 2.04
N LEU A 49 6.09 -10.40 2.85
CA LEU A 49 6.83 -10.99 3.97
C LEU A 49 7.93 -11.94 3.47
N LEU A 50 7.64 -12.75 2.45
CA LEU A 50 8.61 -13.62 1.80
C LEU A 50 9.73 -12.82 1.11
N ILE A 51 9.38 -11.68 0.51
CA ILE A 51 10.37 -10.74 -0.04
C ILE A 51 11.35 -10.30 1.06
N CYS A 52 10.88 -9.97 2.27
CA CYS A 52 11.75 -9.59 3.39
C CYS A 52 12.74 -10.70 3.79
N TYR A 53 12.34 -11.97 3.68
CA TYR A 53 13.25 -13.09 3.95
C TYR A 53 14.44 -13.15 2.98
N ALA A 54 14.30 -12.68 1.74
CA ALA A 54 15.39 -12.65 0.76
C ALA A 54 16.59 -11.80 1.22
N GLN A 55 16.36 -10.78 2.07
CA GLN A 55 17.42 -9.97 2.65
C GLN A 55 18.42 -10.80 3.45
N SER A 56 17.92 -11.76 4.25
CA SER A 56 18.78 -12.60 5.10
C SER A 56 19.73 -13.46 4.27
N THR A 57 19.25 -14.03 3.17
CA THR A 57 20.07 -14.79 2.22
C THR A 57 21.09 -13.92 1.51
N SER A 58 20.70 -12.69 1.13
CA SER A 58 21.62 -11.72 0.49
C SER A 58 22.75 -11.32 1.44
N LEU A 59 22.41 -10.97 2.69
CA LEU A 59 23.38 -10.58 3.71
C LEU A 59 24.37 -11.70 4.03
N GLN A 60 23.87 -12.94 4.19
CA GLN A 60 24.73 -14.10 4.43
C GLN A 60 25.76 -14.29 3.29
N ARG A 61 25.32 -14.18 2.03
CA ARG A 61 26.22 -14.27 0.87
C ARG A 61 27.25 -13.13 0.85
N GLN A 62 26.88 -11.92 1.25
CA GLN A 62 27.82 -10.79 1.33
C GLN A 62 28.87 -11.01 2.42
N VAL A 63 28.47 -11.53 3.59
CA VAL A 63 29.37 -11.86 4.69
C VAL A 63 30.32 -13.01 4.31
N GLU A 64 29.81 -14.08 3.70
CA GLU A 64 30.63 -15.21 3.23
C GLU A 64 31.65 -14.77 2.17
N LYS A 65 31.26 -13.90 1.23
CA LYS A 65 32.16 -13.32 0.24
C LYS A 65 33.23 -12.42 0.87
N LEU A 66 32.90 -11.70 1.95
CA LEU A 66 33.86 -10.86 2.63
C LEU A 66 34.83 -11.71 3.48
N ALA A 67 34.34 -12.78 4.10
CA ALA A 67 35.15 -13.73 4.86
C ALA A 67 36.17 -14.47 3.97
N SER A 68 35.82 -14.77 2.71
CA SER A 68 36.77 -15.41 1.78
C SER A 68 37.90 -14.49 1.30
N LEU A 69 37.84 -13.19 1.61
CA LEU A 69 38.88 -12.21 1.30
C LEU A 69 39.86 -11.99 2.47
N ASP A 70 39.66 -12.64 3.62
CA ASP A 70 40.48 -12.46 4.83
C ASP A 70 41.96 -12.85 4.61
N ASP A 71 42.22 -13.85 3.76
CA ASP A 71 43.58 -14.31 3.42
C ASP A 71 44.28 -13.43 2.36
N ARG A 72 43.58 -12.44 1.78
CA ARG A 72 44.16 -11.57 0.76
C ARG A 72 44.74 -10.31 1.41
N THR A 73 45.77 -9.71 0.80
CA THR A 73 46.43 -8.45 1.19
C THR A 73 45.52 -7.22 1.03
N VAL A 74 44.27 -7.31 1.45
CA VAL A 74 43.35 -6.18 1.59
C VAL A 74 43.76 -5.43 2.86
N SER A 75 43.68 -4.10 2.86
CA SER A 75 43.92 -3.29 4.06
C SER A 75 43.09 -3.82 5.24
N ASN A 76 43.77 -4.35 6.27
CA ASN A 76 43.15 -4.92 7.48
C ASN A 76 42.10 -3.99 8.11
N THR A 77 42.27 -2.67 7.97
CA THR A 77 41.33 -1.69 8.50
C THR A 77 40.05 -1.61 7.67
N SER A 78 40.16 -1.58 6.33
CA SER A 78 39.00 -1.47 5.44
C SER A 78 38.14 -2.74 5.47
N HIS A 79 38.76 -3.91 5.58
CA HIS A 79 38.05 -5.19 5.72
C HIS A 79 37.27 -5.25 7.04
N LYS A 80 37.91 -4.89 8.17
CA LYS A 80 37.25 -4.82 9.48
C LYS A 80 36.07 -3.85 9.49
N ILE A 81 36.20 -2.68 8.84
CA ILE A 81 35.10 -1.72 8.71
C ILE A 81 33.95 -2.32 7.90
N ALA A 82 34.23 -2.93 6.75
CA ALA A 82 33.20 -3.57 5.92
C ALA A 82 32.49 -4.70 6.67
N PHE A 83 33.23 -5.52 7.42
CA PHE A 83 32.69 -6.63 8.19
C PHE A 83 31.82 -6.14 9.35
N SER A 84 32.28 -5.11 10.07
CA SER A 84 31.50 -4.45 11.12
C SER A 84 30.21 -3.84 10.56
N ASN A 85 30.28 -3.19 9.40
CA ASN A 85 29.11 -2.60 8.75
C ASN A 85 28.09 -3.68 8.36
N LEU A 86 28.51 -4.78 7.73
CA LEU A 86 27.59 -5.86 7.36
C LEU A 86 26.94 -6.51 8.58
N ASN A 87 27.70 -6.73 9.67
CA ASN A 87 27.15 -7.30 10.90
C ASN A 87 26.24 -6.35 11.68
N SER A 88 26.33 -5.04 11.44
CA SER A 88 25.43 -4.06 12.03
C SER A 88 24.04 -4.05 11.36
N ILE A 89 23.92 -4.58 10.14
CA ILE A 89 22.66 -4.66 9.41
C ILE A 89 21.77 -5.71 10.08
N LYS A 90 20.64 -5.25 10.61
CA LYS A 90 19.61 -6.14 11.15
C LYS A 90 18.63 -6.53 10.04
N PRO A 91 18.64 -7.78 9.57
CA PRO A 91 17.71 -8.22 8.53
C PRO A 91 16.26 -8.14 9.02
N ALA A 92 15.33 -7.83 8.12
CA ALA A 92 13.90 -7.84 8.40
C ALA A 92 13.36 -9.28 8.59
N ILE A 93 13.62 -9.83 9.78
CA ILE A 93 13.13 -11.14 10.23
C ILE A 93 12.08 -10.89 11.31
N PHE A 94 11.14 -11.81 11.46
CA PHE A 94 10.16 -11.79 12.54
C PHE A 94 10.83 -11.94 13.92
N ASP A 95 11.33 -10.84 14.47
CA ASP A 95 11.96 -10.73 15.79
C ASP A 95 11.17 -9.77 16.70
N GLN A 96 11.67 -9.47 17.91
CA GLN A 96 10.97 -8.57 18.84
C GLN A 96 10.71 -7.16 18.29
N TYR A 97 11.53 -6.66 17.36
CA TYR A 97 11.42 -5.32 16.80
C TYR A 97 10.51 -5.29 15.56
N TYR A 98 10.54 -6.36 14.76
CA TYR A 98 9.81 -6.47 13.50
C TYR A 98 8.48 -7.22 13.61
N ALA A 99 8.24 -8.01 14.64
CA ALA A 99 7.02 -8.80 14.79
C ALA A 99 5.77 -7.93 14.72
N LEU A 100 5.66 -6.91 15.59
CA LEU A 100 4.48 -6.06 15.63
C LEU A 100 4.28 -5.27 14.31
N PRO A 101 5.28 -4.56 13.75
CA PRO A 101 5.10 -3.84 12.49
C PRO A 101 4.78 -4.75 11.30
N MET A 102 5.43 -5.91 11.18
CA MET A 102 5.15 -6.86 10.09
C MET A 102 3.77 -7.48 10.24
N THR A 103 3.32 -7.80 11.45
CA THR A 103 1.96 -8.30 11.71
C THR A 103 0.90 -7.24 11.42
N THR A 104 1.10 -5.98 11.82
CA THR A 104 0.18 -4.89 11.48
C THR A 104 0.07 -4.70 9.97
N PHE A 105 1.22 -4.70 9.27
CA PHE A 105 1.23 -4.62 7.82
C PHE A 105 0.52 -5.81 7.17
N ALA A 106 0.80 -7.04 7.62
CA ALA A 106 0.14 -8.24 7.13
C ALA A 106 -1.38 -8.22 7.36
N PHE A 107 -1.82 -7.77 8.54
CA PHE A 107 -3.24 -7.62 8.86
C PHE A 107 -3.93 -6.65 7.90
N VAL A 108 -3.32 -5.49 7.63
CA VAL A 108 -3.88 -4.50 6.69
C VAL A 108 -3.95 -5.07 5.27
N VAL A 109 -2.88 -5.72 4.79
CA VAL A 109 -2.84 -6.33 3.46
C VAL A 109 -3.94 -7.42 3.33
N MET A 110 -4.04 -8.30 4.32
CA MET A 110 -5.03 -9.37 4.35
C MET A 110 -6.45 -8.80 4.35
N PHE A 111 -6.73 -7.83 5.22
CA PHE A 111 -8.03 -7.18 5.30
C PHE A 111 -8.40 -6.50 3.98
N CYS A 112 -7.49 -5.74 3.36
CA CYS A 112 -7.75 -5.08 2.08
C CYS A 112 -8.00 -6.08 0.93
N TRP A 113 -7.25 -7.19 0.88
CA TRP A 113 -7.52 -8.26 -0.09
C TRP A 113 -8.87 -8.93 0.17
N MET A 114 -9.21 -9.24 1.41
CA MET A 114 -10.52 -9.80 1.75
C MET A 114 -11.65 -8.84 1.33
N MET A 115 -11.52 -7.54 1.63
CA MET A 115 -12.50 -6.53 1.24
C MET A 115 -12.65 -6.41 -0.28
N THR A 116 -11.54 -6.41 -1.02
CA THR A 116 -11.56 -6.38 -2.50
C THR A 116 -12.33 -7.55 -3.09
N ASN A 117 -12.26 -8.71 -2.44
CA ASN A 117 -12.93 -9.92 -2.86
C ASN A 117 -14.37 -10.03 -2.34
N ALA A 118 -14.72 -9.37 -1.23
CA ALA A 118 -16.04 -9.41 -0.62
C ALA A 118 -17.16 -8.84 -1.52
N VAL A 119 -16.81 -7.92 -2.43
CA VAL A 119 -17.75 -7.29 -3.39
C VAL A 119 -18.50 -8.32 -4.22
N TYR A 120 -17.86 -9.43 -4.56
CA TYR A 120 -18.43 -10.44 -5.43
C TYR A 120 -19.53 -11.28 -4.77
N PHE A 121 -19.59 -11.30 -3.44
CA PHE A 121 -20.47 -12.25 -2.73
C PHE A 121 -21.80 -11.68 -2.28
N LYS A 122 -21.82 -10.39 -1.97
CA LYS A 122 -22.96 -9.75 -1.32
C LYS A 122 -23.20 -8.36 -1.88
N PRO A 123 -23.64 -8.29 -3.15
CA PRO A 123 -23.97 -7.01 -3.78
C PRO A 123 -25.07 -6.24 -3.01
N GLU A 124 -25.86 -6.93 -2.19
CA GLU A 124 -26.90 -6.35 -1.34
C GLU A 124 -26.33 -5.39 -0.28
N TYR A 125 -25.06 -5.54 0.13
CA TYR A 125 -24.42 -4.62 1.07
C TYR A 125 -24.29 -3.20 0.50
N PHE A 126 -24.36 -3.03 -0.81
CA PHE A 126 -24.29 -1.71 -1.45
C PHE A 126 -25.68 -1.09 -1.66
N GLN A 127 -26.78 -1.75 -1.30
CA GLN A 127 -28.12 -1.20 -1.45
C GLN A 127 -28.51 -0.24 -0.32
N VAL A 128 -27.86 -0.38 0.85
CA VAL A 128 -28.09 0.52 1.99
C VAL A 128 -27.24 1.79 1.83
N PRO A 129 -27.83 2.99 1.88
CA PRO A 129 -27.07 4.24 1.80
C PRO A 129 -26.02 4.34 2.90
N ASN A 130 -24.78 4.58 2.49
CA ASN A 130 -23.61 4.76 3.32
C ASN A 130 -22.92 6.06 2.92
N VAL A 131 -22.66 6.94 3.89
CA VAL A 131 -22.09 8.27 3.63
C VAL A 131 -20.68 8.19 3.04
N ILE A 132 -19.88 7.19 3.41
CA ILE A 132 -18.50 7.03 2.93
C ILE A 132 -18.49 6.50 1.49
N LEU A 133 -19.35 5.56 1.14
CA LEU A 133 -19.36 4.96 -0.20
C LEU A 133 -20.24 5.73 -1.19
N GLY A 134 -21.30 6.34 -0.71
CA GLY A 134 -22.28 7.06 -1.51
C GLY A 134 -22.09 8.57 -1.53
N GLY A 135 -21.37 9.14 -0.55
CA GLY A 135 -21.20 10.58 -0.42
C GLY A 135 -22.53 11.33 -0.38
N LEU A 136 -22.51 12.59 -0.84
CA LEU A 136 -23.73 13.38 -1.01
C LEU A 136 -24.62 12.89 -2.16
N ALA A 137 -24.10 12.05 -3.05
CA ALA A 137 -24.80 11.62 -4.27
C ALA A 137 -25.92 10.59 -4.01
N VAL A 138 -25.90 9.92 -2.85
CA VAL A 138 -26.94 8.96 -2.44
C VAL A 138 -27.95 9.55 -1.45
N ILE A 139 -27.65 10.72 -0.86
CA ILE A 139 -28.54 11.36 0.11
C ILE A 139 -29.81 11.81 -0.62
N GLY A 140 -30.98 11.36 -0.14
CA GLY A 140 -32.28 11.67 -0.73
C GLY A 140 -32.65 10.85 -1.97
N LYS A 141 -31.83 9.87 -2.38
CA LYS A 141 -32.21 8.91 -3.42
C LYS A 141 -32.99 7.75 -2.82
N ALA A 142 -34.12 7.42 -3.45
CA ALA A 142 -34.98 6.30 -3.02
C ALA A 142 -34.71 5.00 -3.79
N ASP A 143 -34.13 5.07 -5.00
CA ASP A 143 -33.90 3.89 -5.85
C ASP A 143 -32.67 3.08 -5.38
N PRO A 144 -32.86 1.84 -4.89
CA PRO A 144 -31.78 0.98 -4.41
C PRO A 144 -30.76 0.64 -5.49
N ALA A 145 -31.18 0.52 -6.77
CA ALA A 145 -30.28 0.15 -7.86
C ALA A 145 -29.28 1.28 -8.15
N THR A 146 -29.73 2.53 -8.14
CA THR A 146 -28.87 3.71 -8.29
C THR A 146 -27.89 3.85 -7.12
N ILE A 147 -28.35 3.61 -5.88
CA ILE A 147 -27.48 3.62 -4.69
C ILE A 147 -26.40 2.54 -4.83
N GLN A 148 -26.81 1.31 -5.14
CA GLN A 148 -25.92 0.17 -5.32
C GLN A 148 -24.86 0.41 -6.38
N SER A 149 -25.25 0.89 -7.55
CA SER A 149 -24.31 1.18 -8.66
C SER A 149 -23.27 2.24 -8.26
N TYR A 150 -23.69 3.31 -7.57
CA TYR A 150 -22.76 4.35 -7.16
C TYR A 150 -21.79 3.84 -6.08
N GLN A 151 -22.31 3.21 -5.02
CA GLN A 151 -21.50 2.76 -3.88
C GLN A 151 -20.53 1.65 -4.25
N SER A 152 -20.96 0.69 -5.06
CA SER A 152 -20.08 -0.35 -5.59
C SER A 152 -18.98 0.26 -6.48
N GLY A 153 -19.31 1.26 -7.29
CA GLY A 153 -18.32 2.00 -8.08
C GLY A 153 -17.25 2.71 -7.24
N THR A 154 -17.65 3.37 -6.14
CA THR A 154 -16.72 3.96 -5.17
C THR A 154 -15.85 2.92 -4.49
N PHE A 155 -16.44 1.78 -4.12
CA PHE A 155 -15.70 0.69 -3.52
C PHE A 155 -14.66 0.10 -4.47
N VAL A 156 -15.03 -0.16 -5.73
CA VAL A 156 -14.13 -0.64 -6.78
C VAL A 156 -12.98 0.34 -7.01
N ALA A 157 -13.24 1.65 -7.01
CA ALA A 157 -12.18 2.66 -7.08
C ALA A 157 -11.18 2.49 -5.91
N GLY A 158 -11.67 2.35 -4.67
CA GLY A 158 -10.83 2.07 -3.51
C GLY A 158 -9.99 0.80 -3.65
N CYS A 159 -10.58 -0.29 -4.15
CA CYS A 159 -9.87 -1.55 -4.42
C CYS A 159 -8.72 -1.39 -5.41
N PHE A 160 -8.94 -0.69 -6.52
CA PHE A 160 -7.86 -0.45 -7.49
C PHE A 160 -6.79 0.49 -6.94
N GLY A 161 -7.15 1.46 -6.10
CA GLY A 161 -6.19 2.25 -5.33
C GLY A 161 -5.31 1.39 -4.42
N PHE A 162 -5.91 0.43 -3.71
CA PHE A 162 -5.16 -0.54 -2.93
C PHE A 162 -4.22 -1.40 -3.80
N ILE A 163 -4.71 -1.95 -4.93
CA ILE A 163 -3.89 -2.80 -5.81
C ILE A 163 -2.67 -2.03 -6.35
N GLY A 164 -2.85 -0.77 -6.76
CA GLY A 164 -1.75 0.09 -7.18
C GLY A 164 -0.71 0.28 -6.07
N ALA A 165 -1.17 0.58 -4.85
CA ALA A 165 -0.29 0.75 -3.70
C ALA A 165 0.44 -0.54 -3.31
N TYR A 166 -0.23 -1.69 -3.42
CA TYR A 166 0.36 -2.99 -3.17
C TYR A 166 1.53 -3.28 -4.12
N ILE A 167 1.35 -3.07 -5.42
CA ILE A 167 2.43 -3.29 -6.40
C ILE A 167 3.60 -2.34 -6.12
N TYR A 168 3.33 -1.06 -5.87
CA TYR A 168 4.34 -0.07 -5.54
C TYR A 168 5.14 -0.47 -4.28
N ILE A 169 4.47 -0.90 -3.22
CA ILE A 169 5.11 -1.29 -1.95
C ILE A 169 5.98 -2.52 -2.13
N ASN A 170 5.54 -3.53 -2.90
CA ASN A 170 6.38 -4.70 -3.20
C ASN A 170 7.66 -4.29 -3.93
N TRP A 171 7.57 -3.41 -4.93
CA TRP A 171 8.74 -2.87 -5.61
C TRP A 171 9.66 -2.09 -4.67
N ARG A 172 9.09 -1.22 -3.82
CA ARG A 172 9.87 -0.44 -2.85
C ARG A 172 10.53 -1.30 -1.77
N LEU A 173 9.88 -2.40 -1.35
CA LEU A 173 10.47 -3.39 -0.43
C LEU A 173 11.69 -4.04 -1.07
N LEU A 174 11.59 -4.48 -2.33
CA LEU A 174 12.73 -5.07 -3.04
C LEU A 174 13.90 -4.09 -3.14
N ASP A 175 13.64 -2.83 -3.48
CA ASP A 175 14.66 -1.79 -3.56
C ASP A 175 15.32 -1.52 -2.19
N ARG A 176 14.54 -1.39 -1.11
CA ARG A 176 15.10 -1.23 0.25
C ARG A 176 15.90 -2.44 0.70
N ILE A 177 15.46 -3.65 0.37
CA ILE A 177 16.18 -4.89 0.70
C ILE A 177 17.49 -4.95 -0.06
N ASN A 178 17.51 -4.57 -1.33
CA ASN A 178 18.72 -4.50 -2.14
C ASN A 178 19.74 -3.50 -1.55
N ASN A 179 19.25 -2.41 -0.97
CA ASN A 179 20.06 -1.37 -0.35
C ASN A 179 20.28 -1.56 1.17
N ASN A 180 19.80 -2.66 1.76
CA ASN A 180 19.82 -2.93 3.21
C ASN A 180 19.21 -1.81 4.09
N ASP A 181 18.27 -1.04 3.54
CA ASP A 181 17.66 0.15 4.17
C ASP A 181 16.20 -0.12 4.56
N ILE A 182 15.97 -1.20 5.29
CA ILE A 182 14.64 -1.54 5.84
C ILE A 182 14.66 -1.39 7.35
N TYR A 183 13.66 -0.70 7.88
CA TYR A 183 13.47 -0.47 9.30
C TYR A 183 12.07 -0.92 9.72
N PRO A 184 11.85 -1.25 11.00
CA PRO A 184 10.54 -1.69 11.49
C PRO A 184 9.43 -0.64 11.22
N ILE A 185 9.74 0.65 11.38
CA ILE A 185 8.79 1.75 11.13
C ILE A 185 8.28 1.80 9.68
N SER A 186 9.06 1.29 8.72
CA SER A 186 8.69 1.28 7.30
C SER A 186 7.41 0.46 7.07
N PHE A 187 7.17 -0.59 7.83
CA PHE A 187 5.95 -1.42 7.69
C PHE A 187 4.68 -0.69 8.11
N TYR A 188 4.73 0.12 9.17
CA TYR A 188 3.60 0.99 9.54
C TYR A 188 3.35 2.04 8.46
N TYR A 189 4.42 2.65 7.94
CA TYR A 189 4.31 3.62 6.86
C TYR A 189 3.66 2.99 5.61
N TYR A 190 4.04 1.77 5.24
CA TYR A 190 3.43 1.06 4.12
C TYR A 190 1.97 0.70 4.37
N ALA A 191 1.63 0.24 5.56
CA ALA A 191 0.24 -0.04 5.93
C ALA A 191 -0.64 1.21 5.82
N ALA A 192 -0.17 2.34 6.37
CA ALA A 192 -0.86 3.63 6.28
C ALA A 192 -0.98 4.10 4.82
N ARG A 193 0.07 3.95 4.02
CA ARG A 193 0.07 4.33 2.59
C ARG A 193 -0.96 3.54 1.78
N MET A 194 -1.13 2.24 2.04
CA MET A 194 -2.16 1.42 1.39
C MET A 194 -3.58 1.89 1.71
N LEU A 195 -3.85 2.14 3.00
CA LEU A 195 -5.16 2.63 3.44
C LEU A 195 -5.45 4.01 2.86
N ALA A 196 -4.47 4.91 2.90
CA ALA A 196 -4.58 6.24 2.33
C ALA A 196 -4.86 6.18 0.82
N ALA A 197 -4.15 5.34 0.06
CA ALA A 197 -4.37 5.17 -1.37
C ALA A 197 -5.81 4.72 -1.70
N ALA A 198 -6.34 3.74 -0.96
CA ALA A 198 -7.72 3.27 -1.14
C ALA A 198 -8.75 4.38 -0.83
N ILE A 199 -8.55 5.12 0.26
CA ILE A 199 -9.44 6.22 0.66
C ILE A 199 -9.39 7.36 -0.37
N ILE A 200 -8.19 7.76 -0.80
CA ILE A 200 -8.01 8.84 -1.77
C ILE A 200 -8.66 8.48 -3.11
N ALA A 201 -8.52 7.23 -3.58
CA ALA A 201 -9.19 6.77 -4.79
C ALA A 201 -10.73 6.86 -4.68
N GLY A 202 -11.30 6.48 -3.53
CA GLY A 202 -12.73 6.66 -3.24
C GLY A 202 -13.16 8.13 -3.24
N ILE A 203 -12.38 9.01 -2.60
CA ILE A 203 -12.64 10.46 -2.61
C ILE A 203 -12.59 11.02 -4.03
N VAL A 204 -11.60 10.64 -4.84
CA VAL A 204 -11.49 11.10 -6.23
C VAL A 204 -12.69 10.64 -7.06
N ARG A 205 -13.24 9.46 -6.78
CA ARG A 205 -14.49 9.00 -7.40
C ARG A 205 -15.70 9.87 -7.03
N HIS A 206 -15.74 10.45 -5.82
CA HIS A 206 -16.78 11.41 -5.43
C HIS A 206 -16.63 12.77 -6.11
N ILE A 207 -15.40 13.20 -6.40
CA ILE A 207 -15.12 14.48 -7.07
C ILE A 207 -15.38 14.38 -8.59
N THR A 208 -15.34 13.16 -9.14
CA THR A 208 -15.48 12.92 -10.58
C THR A 208 -16.68 12.02 -10.93
N PRO A 209 -17.89 12.29 -10.39
CA PRO A 209 -19.05 11.40 -10.52
C PRO A 209 -19.52 11.20 -11.97
N GLN A 210 -19.24 12.16 -12.84
CA GLN A 210 -19.60 12.12 -14.27
C GLN A 210 -18.96 10.96 -15.04
N TYR A 211 -17.84 10.41 -14.57
CA TYR A 211 -17.20 9.27 -15.24
C TYR A 211 -17.75 7.91 -14.80
N GLY A 212 -18.72 7.86 -13.88
CA GLY A 212 -19.34 6.60 -13.45
C GLY A 212 -18.33 5.56 -12.95
N ALA A 213 -18.68 4.28 -13.06
CA ALA A 213 -17.78 3.15 -12.82
C ALA A 213 -17.10 2.70 -14.13
N ASN A 214 -16.46 3.63 -14.83
CA ASN A 214 -15.80 3.36 -16.11
C ASN A 214 -14.32 2.98 -15.95
N VAL A 215 -13.76 2.38 -17.01
CA VAL A 215 -12.34 1.98 -17.11
C VAL A 215 -11.39 3.13 -16.74
N SER A 216 -11.71 4.36 -17.12
CA SER A 216 -10.90 5.53 -16.81
C SER A 216 -10.76 5.77 -15.29
N VAL A 217 -11.82 5.52 -14.52
CA VAL A 217 -11.77 5.68 -13.05
C VAL A 217 -10.98 4.55 -12.41
N ILE A 218 -11.08 3.34 -12.96
CA ILE A 218 -10.26 2.19 -12.53
C ILE A 218 -8.78 2.48 -12.73
N LEU A 219 -8.39 2.94 -13.93
CA LEU A 219 -7.01 3.30 -14.25
C LEU A 219 -6.50 4.45 -13.39
N LEU A 220 -7.32 5.49 -13.20
CA LEU A 220 -6.98 6.62 -12.34
C LEU A 220 -6.78 6.17 -10.89
N SER A 221 -7.68 5.34 -10.37
CA SER A 221 -7.59 4.80 -9.01
C SER A 221 -6.33 3.96 -8.81
N PHE A 222 -6.03 3.08 -9.76
CA PHE A 222 -4.79 2.32 -9.76
C PHE A 222 -3.56 3.24 -9.75
N THR A 223 -3.56 4.28 -10.57
CA THR A 223 -2.45 5.25 -10.67
C THR A 223 -2.27 6.05 -9.37
N ILE A 224 -3.38 6.43 -8.72
CA ILE A 224 -3.37 7.05 -7.38
C ILE A 224 -2.68 6.14 -6.37
N GLY A 225 -2.99 4.84 -6.40
CA GLY A 225 -2.32 3.86 -5.56
C GLY A 225 -0.85 3.69 -5.86
N PHE A 226 -0.50 3.66 -7.13
CA PHE A 226 0.88 3.42 -7.58
C PHE A 226 1.80 4.60 -7.27
N ILE A 227 1.31 5.85 -7.37
CA ILE A 227 2.10 7.08 -7.14
C ILE A 227 1.33 8.11 -6.30
N PRO A 228 1.00 7.82 -5.03
CA PRO A 228 0.08 8.64 -4.24
C PRO A 228 0.59 10.05 -3.97
N ASP A 229 1.91 10.27 -3.90
CA ASP A 229 2.50 11.56 -3.51
C ASP A 229 2.14 12.70 -4.49
N ILE A 230 2.08 12.40 -5.80
CA ILE A 230 1.68 13.36 -6.84
C ILE A 230 0.19 13.72 -6.72
N PHE A 231 -0.65 12.77 -6.31
CA PHE A 231 -2.08 12.98 -6.18
C PHE A 231 -2.45 13.71 -4.89
N ILE A 232 -1.80 13.39 -3.77
CA ILE A 232 -2.02 14.10 -2.50
C ILE A 232 -1.73 15.59 -2.67
N THR A 233 -0.56 15.93 -3.23
CA THR A 233 -0.19 17.33 -3.50
C THR A 233 -1.17 18.03 -4.44
N SER A 234 -1.63 17.33 -5.49
CA SER A 234 -2.63 17.86 -6.43
C SER A 234 -4.01 18.08 -5.80
N ILE A 235 -4.47 17.16 -4.94
CA ILE A 235 -5.75 17.24 -4.24
C ILE A 235 -5.71 18.37 -3.22
N VAL A 236 -4.66 18.47 -2.41
CA VAL A 236 -4.48 19.56 -1.44
C VAL A 236 -4.51 20.90 -2.16
N ARG A 237 -3.75 21.06 -3.25
CA ARG A 237 -3.76 22.28 -4.06
C ARG A 237 -5.16 22.64 -4.56
N ARG A 238 -5.90 21.66 -5.08
CA ARG A 238 -7.26 21.89 -5.60
C ARG A 238 -8.27 22.19 -4.50
N ALA A 239 -8.16 21.52 -3.35
CA ALA A 239 -9.00 21.79 -2.18
C ALA A 239 -8.76 23.22 -1.67
N SER A 240 -7.51 23.65 -1.54
CA SER A 240 -7.15 25.03 -1.14
C SER A 240 -7.69 26.07 -2.13
N GLN A 241 -7.62 25.80 -3.43
CA GLN A 241 -8.20 26.67 -4.47
C GLN A 241 -9.73 26.78 -4.37
N VAL A 242 -10.42 25.67 -4.12
CA VAL A 242 -11.89 25.64 -4.03
C VAL A 242 -12.38 26.30 -2.74
N ILE A 243 -11.71 26.06 -1.61
CA ILE A 243 -12.10 26.59 -0.31
C ILE A 243 -11.74 28.09 -0.19
N LYS A 244 -11.09 28.68 -1.21
CA LYS A 244 -10.49 30.02 -1.13
C LYS A 244 -9.74 30.18 0.19
N ILE A 245 -8.96 29.15 0.58
CA ILE A 245 -7.87 29.37 1.53
C ILE A 245 -6.78 30.04 0.72
N ASN A 246 -7.08 31.24 0.24
CA ASN A 246 -6.04 32.20 0.03
C ASN A 246 -5.49 32.40 1.44
N SER A 247 -4.21 32.13 1.63
CA SER A 247 -3.45 32.95 2.56
C SER A 247 -3.40 34.35 1.96
N ASP A 248 -4.56 35.01 1.85
CA ASP A 248 -4.63 36.46 1.76
C ASP A 248 -4.22 36.88 3.18
N GLN A 249 -2.90 36.86 3.44
CA GLN A 249 -2.38 38.01 4.13
C GLN A 249 -2.89 39.18 3.29
N PRO A 250 -3.86 39.97 3.79
CA PRO A 250 -4.33 41.10 3.03
C PRO A 250 -3.09 41.88 2.62
N ASP A 251 -2.99 42.23 1.32
CA ASP A 251 -1.91 43.07 0.84
C ASP A 251 -1.74 44.20 1.87
N PRO A 252 -0.52 44.41 2.40
CA PRO A 252 -0.32 45.37 3.48
C PRO A 252 -0.97 46.68 3.09
N VAL A 253 -1.86 47.18 3.93
CA VAL A 253 -2.58 48.44 3.69
C VAL A 253 -1.54 49.49 3.29
N ALA A 254 -1.79 50.27 2.23
CA ALA A 254 -0.79 51.18 1.63
C ALA A 254 -0.16 52.19 2.63
N GLU A 255 -0.75 52.31 3.81
CA GLU A 255 -0.26 53.08 4.96
C GLU A 255 0.90 52.39 5.72
N PHE A 256 0.93 51.05 5.73
CA PHE A 256 1.94 50.23 6.40
C PHE A 256 3.04 49.70 5.46
N VAL A 257 2.91 49.95 4.15
CA VAL A 257 3.98 49.64 3.19
C VAL A 257 5.13 50.65 3.40
N PRO A 258 6.36 50.20 3.69
CA PRO A 258 7.50 51.10 3.83
C PRO A 258 7.71 51.87 2.52
N ARG A 259 7.45 53.18 2.52
CA ARG A 259 7.67 54.05 1.34
C ARG A 259 9.15 54.34 1.07
N ASN A 260 10.04 53.86 1.93
CA ASN A 260 11.47 53.99 1.74
C ASN A 260 11.96 52.89 0.79
N SER A 261 12.26 53.30 -0.44
CA SER A 261 12.87 52.49 -1.50
C SER A 261 14.24 51.90 -1.12
N SER A 262 14.82 52.31 0.02
CA SER A 262 16.08 51.75 0.55
C SER A 262 15.96 50.33 1.11
N LEU A 263 14.75 49.78 1.25
CA LEU A 263 14.51 48.43 1.78
C LEU A 263 14.01 47.42 0.73
N LEU A 264 13.90 47.81 -0.54
CA LEU A 264 13.53 46.93 -1.67
C LEU A 264 14.75 46.52 -2.53
N MET A 265 15.95 46.59 -1.98
CA MET A 265 17.15 45.99 -2.59
C MET A 265 17.54 44.70 -1.89
N ILE A 266 16.83 43.61 -2.20
CA ILE A 266 17.38 42.24 -2.28
C ILE A 266 16.66 41.53 -3.43
#